data_AF-A0A4V5UYJ3-F1
#
_entry.id   AF-A0A4V5UYJ3-F1
#
_cell.length_a   1.000
_cell.length_b   1.000
_cell.length_c   1.000
_cell.angle_alpha   90.00
_cell.angle_beta   90.00
_cell.angle_gamma   90.00
#
_symmetry.space_group_name_H-M   'P 1'
#
loop_
_entity.id
_entity.type
_entity.pdbx_description
1 polymer ?
#
loop_
_entity_poly.entity_id
_entity_poly.type
_entity_poly.pdbx_seq_one_letter_code
_entity_poly.pdbx_strand_id
1 'polypeptide(L)' 'MLTFDPAGLTSLQRDGDACVVCHKKWPRPRVRVGRLPDDTTVHACDDCAEALLPVVPRRGDRQLTARGAPKESRSR' A
#
# COMPACT_ATOMS: atom_id res chain seq x y z
N MET A 1 1.40 -3.04 10.37
CA MET A 1 0.52 -1.85 10.28
C MET A 1 1.37 -0.64 10.63
N LEU A 2 1.39 0.38 9.78
CA LEU A 2 2.25 1.56 9.94
C LEU A 2 1.69 2.47 11.04
N THR A 3 2.56 3.07 11.82
CA THR A 3 2.21 4.09 12.82
C THR A 3 2.72 5.45 12.33
N PHE A 4 1.86 6.45 12.32
CA PHE A 4 2.18 7.82 11.91
C PHE A 4 2.35 8.71 13.13
N ASP A 5 3.33 9.62 13.08
CA ASP A 5 3.52 10.64 14.12
C ASP A 5 2.49 11.77 13.94
N PRO A 6 1.64 12.04 14.95
CA PRO A 6 0.63 13.09 14.86
C PRO A 6 1.21 14.50 14.82
N ALA A 7 2.45 14.74 15.28
CA ALA A 7 3.01 16.10 15.39
C ALA A 7 3.16 16.80 14.03
N GLY A 8 3.33 16.03 12.94
CA GLY A 8 3.41 16.55 11.58
C GLY A 8 2.08 16.65 10.82
N LEU A 9 0.96 16.24 11.44
CA LEU A 9 -0.32 16.09 10.75
C LEU A 9 -1.30 17.23 11.06
N THR A 10 -1.87 17.79 9.99
CA THR A 10 -3.01 18.70 10.11
C THR A 10 -4.24 17.96 10.65
N SER A 11 -5.18 18.68 11.27
CA SER A 11 -6.43 18.08 11.77
C SER A 11 -7.16 17.31 10.67
N LEU A 12 -7.22 17.86 9.46
CA LEU A 12 -7.86 17.21 8.31
C LEU A 12 -7.24 15.86 7.94
N GLN A 13 -5.93 15.66 8.14
CA GLN A 13 -5.30 14.35 7.90
C GLN A 13 -5.60 13.37 9.02
N ARG A 14 -5.63 13.85 10.27
CA ARG A 14 -5.99 13.06 11.45
C ARG A 14 -7.45 12.60 11.39
N ASP A 15 -8.34 13.43 10.86
CA ASP A 15 -9.76 13.14 10.67
C ASP A 15 -10.06 12.30 9.41
N GLY A 16 -9.03 12.02 8.58
CA GLY A 16 -9.20 11.27 7.33
C GLY A 16 -9.92 12.05 6.21
N ASP A 17 -9.97 13.37 6.30
CA ASP A 17 -10.47 14.28 5.25
C ASP A 17 -9.39 14.66 4.24
N ALA A 18 -8.12 14.45 4.57
CA ALA A 18 -6.97 14.74 3.71
C ALA A 18 -5.96 13.59 3.71
N CYS A 19 -5.26 13.42 2.59
CA CYS A 19 -4.28 12.34 2.44
C CYS A 19 -3.12 12.57 3.42
N VAL A 20 -2.79 11.55 4.20
CA VAL A 20 -1.71 11.61 5.20
C VAL A 20 -0.33 11.92 4.58
N VAL A 21 -0.16 11.69 3.27
CA VAL A 21 1.09 11.94 2.55
C VAL A 21 1.09 13.30 1.83
N CYS A 22 0.09 13.55 0.97
CA CYS A 22 0.10 14.69 0.03
C CYS A 22 -0.90 15.81 0.38
N HIS A 23 -1.63 15.69 1.49
CA HIS A 23 -2.64 16.67 1.96
C HIS A 23 -3.83 16.90 1.02
N LYS A 24 -3.93 16.19 -0.10
CA LYS A 24 -5.07 16.28 -1.03
C LYS A 24 -6.38 15.92 -0.31
N LYS A 25 -7.41 16.75 -0.51
CA LYS A 25 -8.74 16.60 0.12
C LYS A 25 -9.81 16.04 -0.82
N TRP A 26 -9.62 16.18 -2.13
CA TRP A 26 -10.59 15.73 -3.13
C TRP A 26 -9.92 14.92 -4.26
N PRO A 27 -10.46 13.75 -4.65
CA PRO A 27 -11.51 12.98 -3.98
C PRO A 27 -11.11 12.67 -2.53
N ARG A 28 -12.10 12.55 -1.63
CA ARG A 28 -11.82 12.30 -0.20
C ARG A 28 -11.05 10.96 -0.06
N PRO A 29 -9.89 10.94 0.61
CA PRO A 29 -9.12 9.72 0.87
C PRO A 29 -9.93 8.66 1.60
N ARG A 30 -9.85 7.40 1.15
CA ARG A 30 -10.57 6.27 1.77
C ARG A 30 -9.70 5.06 2.05
N VAL A 31 -8.45 5.05 1.57
CA VAL A 31 -7.57 3.89 1.75
C VAL A 31 -6.87 3.98 3.10
N ARG A 32 -7.12 3.00 3.97
CA ARG A 32 -6.47 2.92 5.29
C ARG A 32 -5.03 2.48 5.13
N VAL A 33 -4.09 3.29 5.58
CA VAL A 33 -2.65 3.02 5.43
C VAL A 33 -1.92 2.84 6.76
N GLY A 34 -2.52 3.31 7.87
CA GLY A 34 -1.93 3.17 9.19
C GLY A 34 -2.82 3.72 10.30
N ARG A 35 -2.22 3.91 11.47
CA ARG A 35 -2.86 4.49 12.66
C ARG A 35 -1.96 5.52 13.34
N LEU A 36 -2.56 6.34 14.18
CA LEU A 36 -1.89 7.18 15.16
C LEU A 36 -1.65 6.40 16.47
N PRO A 37 -0.85 6.94 17.42
CA PRO A 37 -0.60 6.30 18.72
C PRO A 37 -1.85 6.12 19.58
N ASP A 38 -2.90 6.92 19.34
CA ASP A 38 -4.22 6.86 19.95
C ASP A 38 -5.19 5.91 19.20
N ASP A 39 -4.66 5.03 18.34
CA ASP A 39 -5.41 4.07 17.50
C ASP A 39 -6.34 4.69 16.43
N THR A 40 -6.37 6.02 16.31
CA THR A 40 -7.07 6.70 15.21
C THR A 40 -6.51 6.27 13.85
N THR A 41 -7.39 5.90 12.91
CA THR A 41 -6.99 5.43 11.57
C THR A 41 -6.71 6.59 10.62
N VAL A 42 -5.58 6.54 9.92
CA VAL A 42 -5.23 7.53 8.88
C VAL A 42 -5.46 6.99 7.47
N HIS A 43 -5.80 7.90 6.56
CA HIS A 43 -6.22 7.57 5.20
C HIS A 43 -5.29 8.21 4.16
N ALA A 44 -5.09 7.53 3.03
CA ALA A 44 -4.38 8.01 1.86
C ALA A 44 -5.28 7.99 0.62
N CYS A 45 -4.93 8.83 -0.37
CA CYS A 45 -5.49 8.70 -1.72
C CYS A 45 -4.92 7.46 -2.41
N ASP A 46 -5.55 7.02 -3.50
CA ASP A 46 -5.19 5.77 -4.18
C ASP A 46 -3.72 5.76 -4.62
N ASP A 47 -3.23 6.85 -5.24
CA ASP A 47 -1.83 6.95 -5.68
C ASP A 47 -0.82 6.81 -4.52
N CYS A 48 -1.07 7.49 -3.40
CA CYS A 48 -0.16 7.41 -2.24
C CYS A 48 -0.31 6.09 -1.49
N ALA A 49 -1.49 5.47 -1.53
CA ALA A 49 -1.73 4.18 -0.90
C ALA A 49 -0.96 3.06 -1.60
N GLU A 50 -0.82 3.11 -2.93
CA GLU A 50 -0.02 2.14 -3.70
C GLU A 50 1.44 2.13 -3.24
N ALA A 51 2.01 3.29 -2.95
CA ALA A 51 3.39 3.40 -2.45
C ALA A 51 3.57 2.93 -0.99
N LEU A 52 2.51 2.96 -0.19
CA LEU A 52 2.57 2.65 1.25
C LEU A 52 2.16 1.22 1.58
N LEU A 53 1.25 0.63 0.81
CA LEU A 53 0.71 -0.68 1.08
C LEU A 53 1.58 -1.76 0.43
N PRO A 54 1.96 -2.81 1.19
CA PRO A 54 2.66 -3.93 0.60
C PRO A 54 1.75 -4.62 -0.42
N VAL A 55 2.32 -5.02 -1.56
CA VAL A 55 1.65 -5.90 -2.51
C VAL A 55 1.45 -7.24 -1.82
N VAL A 56 0.25 -7.48 -1.30
CA VAL A 56 -0.12 -8.81 -0.81
C VAL A 56 -0.33 -9.71 -2.01
N PRO A 57 0.46 -10.78 -2.17
CA PRO A 57 0.23 -11.71 -3.26
C PRO A 57 -1.16 -12.33 -3.06
N ARG A 58 -1.97 -12.34 -4.13
CA ARG A 58 -3.24 -13.03 -4.12
C ARG A 58 -2.96 -14.53 -4.01
N ARG A 59 -3.90 -15.26 -3.42
CA ARG A 59 -3.71 -16.68 -3.05
C ARG A 59 -3.44 -17.63 -4.26
N GLY A 60 -3.32 -17.11 -5.49
CA GLY A 60 -3.02 -17.81 -6.73
C GLY A 60 -1.66 -17.49 -7.37
N ASP A 61 -0.84 -16.61 -6.78
CA ASP A 61 0.40 -16.12 -7.42
C ASP A 61 1.58 -17.09 -7.28
N ARG A 62 1.33 -18.31 -6.77
CA ARG A 62 2.36 -19.27 -6.35
C ARG A 62 3.00 -20.08 -7.50
N GLN A 63 3.05 -19.61 -8.74
CA GLN A 63 3.71 -20.42 -9.78
C GLN A 63 4.10 -19.67 -11.07
N LEU A 64 5.14 -18.82 -11.09
CA LEU A 64 5.82 -18.48 -12.36
C LEU A 64 7.35 -18.30 -12.27
N THR A 65 8.00 -18.58 -11.12
CA THR A 65 9.47 -18.46 -10.99
C THR A 65 10.10 -19.72 -10.41
N ALA A 66 9.79 -20.88 -10.99
CA ALA A 66 10.60 -22.07 -10.75
C ALA A 66 10.77 -22.88 -12.03
N ARG A 67 11.99 -22.77 -12.57
CA ARG A 67 12.69 -23.69 -13.47
C ARG A 67 12.44 -23.53 -14.97
N GLY A 68 13.28 -22.70 -15.57
CA GLY A 68 13.91 -23.11 -16.82
C GLY A 68 14.59 -24.48 -16.64
N ALA A 69 14.33 -25.36 -17.59
CA ALA A 69 15.08 -26.59 -17.83
C ALA A 69 15.41 -26.65 -19.34
N PRO A 70 16.53 -27.28 -19.71
CA PRO A 70 17.38 -26.86 -20.81
C PRO A 70 16.92 -27.39 -22.17
N LYS A 71 17.39 -26.70 -23.22
CA LYS A 71 17.37 -27.19 -24.60
C LYS A 71 18.35 -28.36 -24.68
N GLU A 72 17.88 -29.61 -24.78
CA GLU A 72 18.73 -30.73 -25.23
C GLU A 72 18.00 -31.58 -26.28
N SER A 73 18.37 -31.32 -27.53
CA SER A 73 18.89 -32.30 -28.49
C SER A 73 18.35 -33.73 -28.44
N ARG A 74 17.56 -34.13 -29.45
CA ARG A 74 17.64 -35.50 -29.98
C ARG A 74 17.25 -35.60 -31.46
N SER A 75 18.23 -36.04 -32.24
CA SER A 75 18.21 -36.43 -33.64
C SER A 75 17.30 -37.65 -33.91
N ARG A 76 16.64 -37.72 -35.07
CA ARG A 76 16.97 -38.65 -36.17
C ARG A 76 16.14 -38.37 -37.42
#